data_AF-A0A957U295-F1
#
_entry.id   AF-A0A957U295-F1
#
_cell.length_a   1.000
_cell.length_b   1.000
_cell.length_c   1.000
_cell.angle_alpha   90.00
_cell.angle_beta   90.00
_cell.angle_gamma   90.00
#
_symmetry.space_group_name_H-M   'P 1'
#
loop_
_entity.id
_entity.type
_entity.pdbx_description
1 polymer ?
#
loop_
_entity_poly.entity_id
_entity_poly.type
_entity_poly.pdbx_seq_one_letter_code
_entity_poly.pdbx_strand_id
1 'polypeptide(L)'
;MRKKTVLLICLVGALCALAFVRFSHVRAQTAETTIPAAPHVAQPSTGEIPRAVQPHASVEADQQGAAIQSGSGGLYNANPLPLPPPPDPAVKAARLPRDEPLDAAALNQDECADYIVNPSFETTGGWFGQPASNVGFNTVAWNSGSQSVFFNTNYFSNAAIWQPVRVPANVEAATLYFYSGIAFIDPQEIIYISVYDATFTELIYWDYLLYNALETWLFFGIEIPAQLVAGRDIQVVFQLAQDYDAFYTEVLLDDVSLMLCSTTELQPPTPVVAPTSTATRSPATSTPTPAATATLLPTNTPTGVPPTSTPV
;
A
#
# COMPACT_ATOMS: atom_id res chain seq x y z
N MET A 1 49.55 46.43 31.72
CA MET A 1 48.88 46.75 30.44
C MET A 1 48.12 45.51 29.96
N ARG A 2 46.94 45.72 29.37
CA ARG A 2 46.03 44.75 28.70
C ARG A 2 45.22 43.78 29.60
N LYS A 3 44.02 44.24 29.95
CA LYS A 3 42.81 43.44 30.17
C LYS A 3 41.76 43.90 29.15
N LYS A 4 40.82 42.99 28.85
CA LYS A 4 39.48 43.17 28.24
C LYS A 4 39.38 42.99 26.72
N THR A 5 38.98 41.77 26.33
CA THR A 5 38.11 41.52 25.17
C THR A 5 37.13 40.41 25.54
N VAL A 6 36.05 40.78 26.21
CA VAL A 6 34.81 40.01 26.36
C VAL A 6 33.71 41.03 26.13
N LEU A 7 33.15 41.10 24.92
CA LEU A 7 31.77 41.53 24.61
C LEU A 7 31.62 41.63 23.07
N LEU A 8 31.27 40.54 22.39
CA LEU A 8 30.76 40.64 21.01
C LEU A 8 29.88 39.45 20.60
N ILE A 9 28.93 39.04 21.45
CA ILE A 9 27.80 38.19 21.03
C ILE A 9 26.59 38.60 21.87
N CYS A 10 25.93 39.71 21.52
CA CYS A 10 24.59 40.02 22.03
C CYS A 10 23.80 41.06 21.19
N LEU A 11 24.24 41.42 19.98
CA LEU A 11 23.60 42.51 19.22
C LEU A 11 23.04 42.09 17.84
N VAL A 12 22.52 40.86 17.73
CA VAL A 12 21.74 40.42 16.55
C VAL A 12 20.36 39.88 16.97
N GLY A 13 19.93 40.11 18.21
CA GLY A 13 18.66 39.61 18.76
C GLY A 13 17.51 40.62 18.84
N ALA A 14 17.57 41.76 18.14
CA ALA A 14 16.61 42.86 18.35
C ALA A 14 16.13 43.56 17.07
N LEU A 15 15.89 42.81 15.98
CA LEU A 15 15.37 43.40 14.74
C LEU A 15 14.35 42.53 13.97
N CYS A 16 13.65 41.62 14.65
CA CYS A 16 12.55 40.86 14.05
C CYS A 16 11.30 40.80 14.95
N ALA A 17 10.97 41.92 15.60
CA ALA A 17 9.73 42.07 16.36
C ALA A 17 9.07 43.42 16.04
N LEU A 18 8.63 43.61 14.79
CA LEU A 18 7.74 44.71 14.40
C LEU A 18 7.11 44.44 13.03
N ALA A 19 6.24 43.43 12.98
CA ALA A 19 5.33 43.21 11.85
C ALA A 19 4.05 42.52 12.33
N PHE A 20 3.36 43.10 13.31
CA PHE A 20 1.96 42.75 13.57
C PHE A 20 1.17 43.99 13.98
N VAL A 21 -0.07 44.03 13.50
CA VAL A 21 -1.16 44.99 13.74
C VAL A 21 -1.24 46.18 12.77
N ARG A 22 -1.79 45.91 11.57
CA ARG A 22 -2.84 46.74 10.95
C ARG A 22 -3.81 45.85 10.17
N PHE A 23 -4.83 45.36 10.85
CA PHE A 23 -6.06 44.89 10.21
C PHE A 23 -6.87 46.11 9.80
N SER A 24 -6.74 46.52 8.54
CA SER A 24 -7.69 47.44 7.93
C SER A 24 -9.01 46.67 7.71
N HIS A 25 -10.11 47.25 8.18
CA HIS A 25 -11.46 46.80 7.86
C HIS A 25 -11.66 46.74 6.34
N VAL A 26 -11.67 45.54 5.77
CA VAL A 26 -12.25 45.30 4.45
C VAL A 26 -13.74 45.11 4.65
N ARG A 27 -14.48 46.18 4.33
CA ARG A 27 -15.93 46.18 4.22
C ARG A 27 -16.27 45.30 3.01
N ALA A 28 -16.89 44.15 3.25
CA ALA A 28 -17.50 43.37 2.18
C ALA A 28 -18.61 44.22 1.55
N GLN A 29 -18.38 44.69 0.32
CA GLN A 29 -19.44 45.18 -0.54
C GLN A 29 -20.09 43.96 -1.17
N THR A 30 -21.29 43.62 -0.70
CA THR A 30 -22.23 42.75 -1.40
C THR A 30 -22.61 43.44 -2.71
N ALA A 31 -22.04 42.98 -3.82
CA ALA A 31 -22.56 43.30 -5.14
C ALA A 31 -23.76 42.39 -5.41
N GLU A 32 -24.97 42.93 -5.23
CA GLU A 32 -26.18 42.37 -5.82
C GLU A 32 -26.01 42.33 -7.34
N THR A 33 -25.72 41.14 -7.87
CA THR A 33 -25.81 40.89 -9.30
C THR A 33 -27.26 40.55 -9.61
N THR A 34 -28.02 41.55 -10.03
CA THR A 34 -29.36 41.36 -10.59
C THR A 34 -29.25 40.57 -11.88
N ILE A 35 -29.59 39.28 -11.83
CA ILE A 35 -29.76 38.43 -13.03
C ILE A 35 -31.02 38.90 -13.76
N PRO A 36 -30.95 39.32 -15.03
CA PRO A 36 -32.17 39.61 -15.79
C PRO A 36 -32.96 38.33 -16.02
N ALA A 37 -34.25 38.40 -15.75
CA ALA A 37 -35.20 37.31 -15.99
C ALA A 37 -35.11 36.85 -17.45
N ALA A 38 -34.87 35.56 -17.65
CA ALA A 38 -34.95 34.93 -18.96
C ALA A 38 -36.40 35.04 -19.49
N PRO A 39 -36.60 35.32 -20.79
CA PRO A 39 -37.94 35.32 -21.37
C PRO A 39 -38.51 33.90 -21.35
N HIS A 40 -39.75 33.79 -20.87
CA HIS A 40 -40.58 32.59 -20.97
C HIS A 40 -40.63 32.12 -22.43
N VAL A 41 -39.90 31.05 -22.74
CA VAL A 41 -40.10 30.26 -23.96
C VAL A 41 -41.20 29.26 -23.66
N ALA A 42 -42.28 29.33 -24.44
CA ALA A 42 -43.41 28.42 -24.36
C ALA A 42 -42.96 26.97 -24.58
N GLN A 43 -43.38 26.06 -23.69
CA GLN A 43 -43.23 24.62 -23.87
C GLN A 43 -44.13 24.14 -25.01
N PRO A 44 -43.61 23.39 -26.00
CA PRO A 44 -44.46 22.59 -26.86
C PRO A 44 -44.93 21.33 -26.13
N SER A 45 -46.15 20.94 -26.48
CA SER A 45 -46.95 19.86 -25.95
C SER A 45 -46.28 18.49 -25.96
N THR A 46 -46.60 17.73 -24.91
CA THR A 46 -46.42 16.30 -24.70
C THR A 46 -46.53 15.43 -25.97
N GLY A 47 -45.40 14.89 -26.42
CA GLY A 47 -45.33 13.69 -27.23
C GLY A 47 -44.76 12.56 -26.38
N GLU A 48 -45.55 11.51 -26.18
CA GLU A 48 -45.13 10.26 -25.51
C GLU A 48 -43.85 9.69 -26.15
N ILE A 49 -42.83 9.49 -25.33
CA ILE A 49 -41.69 8.62 -25.67
C ILE A 49 -41.88 7.31 -24.91
N PRO A 50 -41.89 6.14 -25.59
CA PRO A 50 -42.04 4.87 -24.91
C PRO A 50 -40.80 4.57 -24.06
N ARG A 51 -41.05 4.29 -22.79
CA ARG A 51 -40.07 3.85 -21.80
C ARG A 51 -39.61 2.44 -22.15
N ALA A 52 -38.57 2.33 -22.98
CA ALA A 52 -37.82 1.09 -23.11
C ALA A 52 -36.95 0.93 -21.85
N VAL A 53 -37.43 0.15 -20.89
CA VAL A 53 -36.57 -0.46 -19.88
C VAL A 53 -35.69 -1.44 -20.63
N GLN A 54 -34.47 -1.03 -20.95
CA GLN A 54 -33.43 -1.97 -21.35
C GLN A 54 -32.99 -2.69 -20.07
N PRO A 55 -33.22 -4.01 -19.91
CA PRO A 55 -32.45 -4.74 -18.93
C PRO A 55 -30.99 -4.62 -19.36
N HIS A 56 -30.16 -4.04 -18.50
CA HIS A 56 -28.73 -4.34 -18.55
C HIS A 56 -28.66 -5.86 -18.36
N ALA A 57 -28.52 -6.59 -19.46
CA ALA A 57 -28.09 -7.96 -19.41
C ALA A 57 -26.73 -7.90 -18.73
N SER A 58 -26.67 -8.39 -17.49
CA SER A 58 -25.44 -8.78 -16.84
C SER A 58 -24.74 -9.70 -17.83
N VAL A 59 -23.79 -9.15 -18.57
CA VAL A 59 -22.84 -9.97 -19.29
C VAL A 59 -21.94 -10.50 -18.17
N GLU A 60 -22.39 -11.56 -17.50
CA GLU A 60 -21.51 -12.56 -16.88
C GLU A 60 -20.71 -13.21 -18.02
N ALA A 61 -19.89 -12.43 -18.72
CA ALA A 61 -18.86 -13.00 -19.55
C ALA A 61 -17.88 -13.60 -18.57
N ASP A 62 -17.84 -14.93 -18.49
CA ASP A 62 -16.74 -15.83 -18.08
C ASP A 62 -15.47 -15.17 -17.49
N GLN A 63 -15.62 -14.28 -16.51
CA GLN A 63 -14.55 -13.71 -15.68
C GLN A 63 -14.27 -14.65 -14.50
N GLN A 64 -14.43 -15.95 -14.71
CA GLN A 64 -13.89 -16.97 -13.81
C GLN A 64 -12.38 -17.07 -14.03
N GLY A 65 -11.68 -15.94 -13.80
CA GLY A 65 -10.25 -15.96 -13.59
C GLY A 65 -9.95 -16.87 -12.40
N ALA A 66 -8.76 -17.48 -12.40
CA ALA A 66 -8.32 -18.26 -11.25
C ALA A 66 -8.48 -17.42 -9.98
N ALA A 67 -9.03 -18.00 -8.91
CA ALA A 67 -9.09 -17.30 -7.63
C ALA A 67 -7.65 -16.98 -7.18
N ILE A 68 -7.43 -15.76 -6.67
CA ILE A 68 -6.21 -15.50 -5.89
C ILE A 68 -6.18 -16.53 -4.76
N GLN A 69 -4.98 -17.07 -4.48
CA GLN A 69 -4.82 -18.07 -3.43
C GLN A 69 -5.46 -17.55 -2.14
N SER A 70 -6.61 -18.13 -1.76
CA SER A 70 -7.11 -18.01 -0.40
C SER A 70 -6.04 -18.68 0.46
N GLY A 71 -5.24 -17.91 1.18
CA GLY A 71 -4.07 -18.41 1.91
C GLY A 71 -4.39 -19.72 2.63
N SER A 72 -3.78 -20.82 2.20
CA SER A 72 -4.04 -22.17 2.74
C SER A 72 -3.45 -22.37 4.15
N GLY A 73 -2.82 -21.33 4.71
CA GLY A 73 -2.42 -21.23 6.11
C GLY A 73 -3.58 -20.81 7.00
N GLY A 74 -4.65 -21.61 7.02
CA GLY A 74 -5.88 -21.30 7.75
C GLY A 74 -6.63 -20.16 7.08
N LEU A 75 -7.89 -20.40 6.75
CA LEU A 75 -8.82 -19.32 6.51
C LEU A 75 -8.82 -18.47 7.79
N TYR A 76 -8.01 -17.41 7.82
CA TYR A 76 -8.41 -16.23 8.56
C TYR A 76 -9.77 -15.94 7.95
N ASN A 77 -10.81 -16.27 8.72
CA ASN A 77 -12.06 -15.56 8.65
C ASN A 77 -11.65 -14.12 8.94
N ALA A 78 -11.13 -13.44 7.92
CA ALA A 78 -10.56 -12.13 8.04
C ALA A 78 -11.77 -11.28 8.37
N ASN A 79 -11.95 -11.02 9.67
CA ASN A 79 -12.74 -9.90 10.10
C ASN A 79 -12.38 -8.75 9.15
N PRO A 80 -13.38 -8.01 8.63
CA PRO A 80 -13.13 -6.91 7.72
C PRO A 80 -11.92 -6.13 8.21
N LEU A 81 -10.91 -5.95 7.35
CA LEU A 81 -9.72 -5.21 7.74
C LEU A 81 -10.20 -3.84 8.26
N PRO A 82 -9.68 -3.37 9.40
CA PRO A 82 -10.09 -2.08 9.94
C PRO A 82 -9.83 -1.03 8.88
N LEU A 83 -10.88 -0.37 8.38
CA LEU A 83 -10.72 0.69 7.41
C LEU A 83 -9.89 1.83 8.03
N PRO A 84 -9.02 2.49 7.24
CA PRO A 84 -8.44 3.76 7.65
C PRO A 84 -9.53 4.77 8.03
N PRO A 85 -9.22 5.76 8.88
CA PRO A 85 -10.16 6.84 9.14
C PRO A 85 -10.54 7.52 7.80
N PRO A 86 -11.80 7.96 7.64
CA PRO A 86 -12.21 8.63 6.42
C PRO A 86 -11.33 9.87 6.20
N PRO A 87 -11.02 10.21 4.94
CA PRO A 87 -10.22 11.38 4.64
C PRO A 87 -10.87 12.64 5.22
N ASP A 88 -10.06 13.44 5.93
CA ASP A 88 -10.51 14.75 6.43
C ASP A 88 -10.71 15.66 5.20
N PRO A 89 -11.92 16.19 4.94
CA PRO A 89 -12.15 17.06 3.80
C PRO A 89 -11.28 18.33 3.81
N ALA A 90 -10.67 18.68 4.96
CA ALA A 90 -9.75 19.80 5.09
C ALA A 90 -8.27 19.44 4.85
N VAL A 91 -7.90 18.15 4.82
CA VAL A 91 -6.49 17.70 4.81
C VAL A 91 -6.25 16.67 3.70
N LYS A 92 -5.23 16.95 2.88
CA LYS A 92 -4.79 16.23 1.67
C LYS A 92 -5.83 16.26 0.54
N ALA A 93 -5.47 16.92 -0.55
CA ALA A 93 -6.09 16.61 -1.83
C ALA A 93 -5.80 15.14 -2.14
N ALA A 94 -6.79 14.43 -2.70
CA ALA A 94 -6.57 13.09 -3.22
C ALA A 94 -5.32 13.07 -4.12
N ARG A 95 -4.54 11.98 -4.04
CA ARG A 95 -3.36 11.88 -4.87
C ARG A 95 -3.79 11.84 -6.32
N LEU A 96 -3.27 12.77 -7.10
CA LEU A 96 -3.43 12.76 -8.55
C LEU A 96 -2.45 11.74 -9.15
N PRO A 97 -2.80 11.16 -10.31
CA PRO A 97 -1.87 10.38 -11.12
C PRO A 97 -0.58 11.17 -11.35
N ARG A 98 0.56 10.47 -11.43
CA ARG A 98 1.80 11.09 -11.91
C ARG A 98 1.78 11.06 -13.43
N ASP A 99 2.16 12.20 -14.04
CA ASP A 99 2.19 12.35 -15.50
C ASP A 99 3.25 11.49 -16.18
N GLU A 100 4.33 11.14 -15.46
CA GLU A 100 5.45 10.38 -16.00
C GLU A 100 5.65 9.07 -15.22
N PRO A 101 5.74 7.92 -15.90
CA PRO A 101 6.17 6.68 -15.28
C PRO A 101 7.59 6.81 -14.76
N LEU A 102 7.95 5.99 -13.78
CA LEU A 102 9.32 5.92 -13.31
C LEU A 102 10.27 5.66 -14.48
N ASP A 103 11.23 6.56 -14.68
CA ASP A 103 12.39 6.26 -15.50
C ASP A 103 13.12 5.08 -14.86
N ALA A 104 13.28 3.98 -15.61
CA ALA A 104 14.03 2.80 -15.15
C ALA A 104 15.46 3.16 -14.70
N ALA A 105 16.02 4.26 -15.19
CA ALA A 105 17.30 4.79 -14.72
C ALA A 105 17.24 5.33 -13.28
N ALA A 106 16.11 5.85 -12.83
CA ALA A 106 15.92 6.29 -11.44
C ALA A 106 15.86 5.10 -10.45
N LEU A 107 15.48 3.92 -10.93
CA LEU A 107 15.47 2.68 -10.13
C LEU A 107 16.87 2.04 -10.01
N ASN A 108 17.83 2.44 -10.85
CA ASN A 108 19.22 1.97 -10.82
C ASN A 108 20.12 2.85 -9.94
N GLN A 109 19.60 3.44 -8.86
CA GLN A 109 20.48 3.89 -7.79
C GLN A 109 20.97 2.63 -7.07
N ASP A 110 22.30 2.47 -6.95
CA ASP A 110 23.02 1.24 -6.52
C ASP A 110 22.59 0.66 -5.15
N GLU A 111 21.58 1.23 -4.48
CA GLU A 111 21.14 0.88 -3.13
C GLU A 111 19.60 0.75 -2.99
N CYS A 112 18.87 0.81 -4.11
CA CYS A 112 17.43 0.60 -4.13
C CYS A 112 17.08 -0.80 -4.63
N ALA A 113 16.11 -1.45 -3.99
CA ALA A 113 15.59 -2.73 -4.45
C ALA A 113 14.06 -2.76 -4.34
N ASP A 114 13.42 -3.49 -5.27
CA ASP A 114 12.00 -3.78 -5.20
C ASP A 114 11.76 -4.99 -4.29
N TYR A 115 10.78 -4.85 -3.40
CA TYR A 115 10.41 -5.88 -2.43
C TYR A 115 9.05 -6.53 -2.75
N ILE A 116 8.40 -6.15 -3.85
CA ILE A 116 7.18 -6.79 -4.31
C ILE A 116 7.50 -8.06 -5.09
N VAL A 117 6.83 -9.15 -4.72
CA VAL A 117 6.84 -10.41 -5.45
C VAL A 117 5.66 -10.43 -6.41
N ASN A 118 5.87 -10.94 -7.63
CA ASN A 118 4.85 -11.01 -8.67
C ASN A 118 4.17 -9.63 -8.93
N PRO A 119 4.97 -8.61 -9.29
CA PRO A 119 4.50 -7.22 -9.40
C PRO A 119 3.51 -7.00 -10.54
N SER A 120 3.71 -7.69 -11.67
CA SER A 120 2.87 -7.64 -12.87
C SER A 120 1.72 -8.66 -12.85
N PHE A 121 1.49 -9.27 -11.69
CA PHE A 121 0.49 -10.32 -11.47
C PHE A 121 0.54 -11.57 -12.34
N GLU A 122 1.41 -11.75 -13.35
CA GLU A 122 1.48 -12.88 -14.31
C GLU A 122 1.56 -14.31 -13.73
N THR A 123 1.62 -14.46 -12.41
CA THR A 123 1.47 -15.74 -11.72
C THR A 123 0.41 -15.66 -10.62
N THR A 124 -0.09 -16.80 -10.13
CA THR A 124 -1.13 -16.78 -9.07
C THR A 124 -0.58 -16.64 -7.64
N GLY A 125 0.72 -16.40 -7.48
CA GLY A 125 1.41 -16.41 -6.19
C GLY A 125 1.76 -15.02 -5.65
N GLY A 126 2.17 -14.97 -4.39
CA GLY A 126 2.72 -13.77 -3.74
C GLY A 126 1.69 -12.77 -3.21
N TRP A 127 0.45 -12.83 -3.69
CA TRP A 127 -0.65 -11.96 -3.24
C TRP A 127 -1.73 -12.76 -2.53
N PHE A 128 -2.36 -12.11 -1.55
CA PHE A 128 -3.48 -12.61 -0.78
C PHE A 128 -4.68 -11.68 -0.97
N GLY A 129 -5.88 -12.19 -0.75
CA GLY A 129 -7.10 -11.39 -0.88
C GLY A 129 -8.20 -11.84 0.06
N GLN A 130 -9.18 -10.95 0.24
CA GLN A 130 -10.48 -11.28 0.82
C GLN A 130 -11.21 -12.35 -0.03
N PRO A 131 -12.28 -12.98 0.48
CA PRO A 131 -12.92 -14.11 -0.19
C PRO A 131 -13.18 -13.87 -1.68
N ALA A 132 -12.93 -14.91 -2.48
CA ALA A 132 -12.72 -14.83 -3.93
C ALA A 132 -13.87 -14.26 -4.77
N SER A 133 -15.05 -14.00 -4.20
CA SER A 133 -16.14 -13.37 -4.97
C SER A 133 -15.83 -11.94 -5.38
N ASN A 134 -14.92 -11.27 -4.67
CA ASN A 134 -14.66 -9.85 -4.86
C ASN A 134 -13.21 -9.54 -5.25
N VAL A 135 -12.41 -10.59 -5.48
CA VAL A 135 -10.97 -10.48 -5.73
C VAL A 135 -10.55 -11.61 -6.66
N GLY A 136 -9.85 -11.30 -7.74
CA GLY A 136 -9.39 -12.31 -8.69
C GLY A 136 -8.40 -11.77 -9.71
N PHE A 137 -7.97 -12.63 -10.64
CA PHE A 137 -7.16 -12.22 -11.79
C PHE A 137 -8.05 -11.82 -12.97
N ASN A 138 -7.65 -10.79 -13.71
CA ASN A 138 -8.34 -10.28 -14.88
C ASN A 138 -7.46 -10.46 -16.12
N THR A 139 -7.94 -11.22 -17.11
CA THR A 139 -7.28 -11.44 -18.41
C THR A 139 -7.96 -10.71 -19.56
N VAL A 140 -8.81 -9.74 -19.25
CA VAL A 140 -9.55 -8.90 -20.22
C VAL A 140 -8.97 -7.49 -20.26
N ALA A 141 -8.52 -6.98 -19.12
CA ALA A 141 -7.87 -5.68 -18.98
C ALA A 141 -6.60 -5.79 -18.13
N TRP A 142 -5.49 -5.29 -18.66
CA TRP A 142 -4.17 -5.29 -18.02
C TRP A 142 -3.38 -4.06 -18.47
N ASN A 143 -2.41 -3.63 -17.66
CA ASN A 143 -1.50 -2.53 -18.02
C ASN A 143 -0.31 -3.09 -18.80
N SER A 144 0.28 -4.17 -18.28
CA SER A 144 1.36 -4.90 -18.92
C SER A 144 1.11 -6.40 -18.91
N GLY A 145 1.88 -7.16 -19.70
CA GLY A 145 1.75 -8.62 -19.74
C GLY A 145 0.43 -9.13 -20.32
N SER A 146 -0.23 -10.03 -19.58
CA SER A 146 -1.45 -10.74 -19.98
C SER A 146 -2.51 -10.83 -18.88
N GLN A 147 -2.20 -10.40 -17.66
CA GLN A 147 -3.18 -10.34 -16.59
C GLN A 147 -2.92 -9.20 -15.60
N SER A 148 -4.00 -8.66 -15.05
CA SER A 148 -3.97 -7.81 -13.87
C SER A 148 -4.69 -8.49 -12.71
N VAL A 149 -4.73 -7.84 -11.56
CA VAL A 149 -5.62 -8.23 -10.47
C VAL A 149 -6.82 -7.29 -10.41
N PHE A 150 -7.99 -7.82 -10.12
CA PHE A 150 -9.18 -7.03 -9.82
C PHE A 150 -9.62 -7.20 -8.37
N PHE A 151 -10.24 -6.16 -7.83
CA PHE A 151 -11.00 -6.22 -6.59
C PHE A 151 -12.20 -5.28 -6.65
N ASN A 152 -13.34 -5.69 -6.10
CA ASN A 152 -14.62 -4.99 -6.30
C ASN A 152 -15.51 -4.92 -5.05
N THR A 153 -16.44 -3.97 -5.05
CA THR A 153 -17.48 -3.80 -4.03
C THR A 153 -18.79 -4.38 -4.57
N ASN A 154 -19.02 -5.67 -4.34
CA ASN A 154 -20.31 -6.27 -4.71
C ASN A 154 -21.25 -6.34 -3.50
N TYR A 155 -22.47 -5.83 -3.61
CA TYR A 155 -23.52 -5.97 -2.59
C TYR A 155 -23.08 -5.63 -1.15
N PHE A 156 -22.62 -4.41 -0.91
CA PHE A 156 -22.23 -3.95 0.43
C PHE A 156 -21.03 -4.67 1.05
N SER A 157 -20.12 -5.19 0.23
CA SER A 157 -18.91 -5.84 0.71
C SER A 157 -17.69 -4.99 0.42
N ASN A 158 -16.72 -5.05 1.33
CA ASN A 158 -15.38 -4.53 1.06
C ASN A 158 -14.61 -5.59 0.29
N ALA A 159 -13.58 -5.14 -0.43
CA ALA A 159 -12.57 -6.02 -1.00
C ALA A 159 -11.18 -5.50 -0.66
N ALA A 160 -10.26 -6.43 -0.44
CA ALA A 160 -8.87 -6.09 -0.19
C ALA A 160 -7.94 -7.15 -0.76
N ILE A 161 -6.80 -6.70 -1.27
CA ILE A 161 -5.64 -7.53 -1.60
C ILE A 161 -4.43 -7.03 -0.83
N TRP A 162 -3.54 -7.95 -0.48
CA TRP A 162 -2.33 -7.60 0.24
C TRP A 162 -1.16 -8.51 -0.07
N GLN A 163 0.03 -8.00 0.23
CA GLN A 163 1.27 -8.75 0.22
C GLN A 163 2.10 -8.48 1.48
N PRO A 164 2.59 -9.52 2.18
CA PRO A 164 3.53 -9.37 3.27
C PRO A 164 4.91 -8.98 2.73
N VAL A 165 5.54 -7.99 3.36
CA VAL A 165 6.88 -7.51 2.99
C VAL A 165 7.78 -7.42 4.22
N ARG A 166 8.99 -7.98 4.12
CA ARG A 166 10.07 -7.82 5.11
C ARG A 166 10.89 -6.58 4.77
N VAL A 167 10.76 -5.51 5.54
CA VAL A 167 11.48 -4.24 5.31
C VAL A 167 12.84 -4.28 6.02
N PRO A 168 13.97 -4.01 5.33
CA PRO A 168 15.28 -3.89 5.97
C PRO A 168 15.33 -2.79 7.03
N ALA A 169 16.19 -2.94 8.03
CA ALA A 169 16.34 -1.98 9.13
C ALA A 169 17.01 -0.66 8.70
N ASN A 170 17.77 -0.67 7.62
CA ASN A 170 18.55 0.45 7.09
C ASN A 170 17.85 1.16 5.91
N VAL A 171 16.52 1.08 5.82
CA VAL A 171 15.76 1.80 4.78
C VAL A 171 15.70 3.28 5.13
N GLU A 172 16.05 4.14 4.17
CA GLU A 172 15.98 5.61 4.29
C GLU A 172 14.87 6.22 3.43
N ALA A 173 14.51 5.54 2.34
CA ALA A 173 13.37 5.92 1.51
C ALA A 173 12.55 4.69 1.13
N ALA A 174 11.23 4.83 1.19
CA ALA A 174 10.29 3.81 0.75
C ALA A 174 9.24 4.48 -0.16
N THR A 175 9.11 3.97 -1.38
CA THR A 175 8.10 4.47 -2.32
C THR A 175 7.36 3.31 -2.96
N LEU A 176 6.04 3.32 -2.86
CA LEU A 176 5.14 2.38 -3.52
C LEU A 176 4.69 2.96 -4.86
N TYR A 177 4.91 2.22 -5.93
CA TYR A 177 4.46 2.54 -7.28
C TYR A 177 3.50 1.47 -7.77
N PHE A 178 2.54 1.84 -8.61
CA PHE A 178 1.63 0.90 -9.23
C PHE A 178 0.86 1.58 -10.35
N TYR A 179 0.33 0.75 -11.25
CA TYR A 179 -0.73 1.15 -12.17
C TYR A 179 -2.06 0.69 -11.64
N SER A 180 -3.06 1.55 -11.72
CA SER A 180 -4.42 1.17 -11.39
C SER A 180 -5.40 1.79 -12.36
N GLY A 181 -6.38 0.99 -12.76
CA GLY A 181 -7.48 1.38 -13.63
C GLY A 181 -8.80 1.10 -12.94
N ILE A 182 -9.87 1.71 -13.42
CA ILE A 182 -11.22 1.40 -12.95
C ILE A 182 -12.05 0.89 -14.12
N ALA A 183 -12.61 -0.30 -13.95
CA ALA A 183 -13.54 -0.91 -14.90
C ALA A 183 -14.97 -0.38 -14.69
N PHE A 184 -15.37 -0.20 -13.43
CA PHE A 184 -16.68 0.35 -13.05
C PHE A 184 -16.50 1.27 -11.85
N ILE A 185 -17.15 2.44 -11.84
CA ILE A 185 -16.98 3.43 -10.78
C ILE A 185 -18.33 3.84 -10.20
N ASP A 186 -18.45 3.73 -8.89
CA ASP A 186 -19.21 4.71 -8.12
C ASP A 186 -18.33 5.94 -7.88
N PRO A 187 -18.74 7.15 -8.31
CA PRO A 187 -17.95 8.37 -8.13
C PRO A 187 -17.63 8.74 -6.67
N GLN A 188 -18.25 8.10 -5.68
CA GLN A 188 -18.01 8.34 -4.25
C GLN A 188 -17.08 7.30 -3.61
N GLU A 189 -16.80 6.21 -4.30
CA GLU A 189 -15.96 5.16 -3.75
C GLU A 189 -14.48 5.56 -3.66
N ILE A 190 -13.86 5.10 -2.57
CA ILE A 190 -12.49 5.44 -2.19
C ILE A 190 -11.66 4.17 -2.16
N ILE A 191 -10.52 4.22 -2.86
CA ILE A 191 -9.50 3.18 -2.78
C ILE A 191 -8.48 3.61 -1.74
N TYR A 192 -8.36 2.80 -0.70
CA TYR A 192 -7.36 2.98 0.34
C TYR A 192 -6.09 2.20 -0.01
N ILE A 193 -4.95 2.85 0.10
CA ILE A 193 -3.65 2.21 0.17
C ILE A 193 -3.21 2.27 1.61
N SER A 194 -3.02 1.12 2.24
CA SER A 194 -2.69 1.04 3.65
C SER A 194 -1.48 0.15 3.87
N VAL A 195 -0.71 0.50 4.90
CA VAL A 195 0.40 -0.30 5.41
C VAL A 195 0.07 -0.67 6.84
N TYR A 196 -0.05 -1.96 7.10
CA TYR A 196 -0.20 -2.49 8.46
C TYR A 196 1.07 -3.17 8.93
N ASP A 197 1.15 -3.43 10.23
CA ASP A 197 2.08 -4.43 10.76
C ASP A 197 1.75 -5.84 10.24
N ALA A 198 2.66 -6.79 10.48
CA ALA A 198 2.51 -8.18 10.03
C ALA A 198 1.19 -8.84 10.43
N THR A 199 0.57 -8.39 11.52
CA THR A 199 -0.61 -9.01 12.13
C THR A 199 -1.92 -8.25 11.90
N PHE A 200 -1.91 -7.16 11.11
CA PHE A 200 -3.07 -6.28 10.88
C PHE A 200 -3.65 -5.64 12.15
N THR A 201 -2.84 -5.46 13.19
CA THR A 201 -3.26 -4.83 14.45
C THR A 201 -2.93 -3.34 14.52
N GLU A 202 -1.88 -2.90 13.83
CA GLU A 202 -1.45 -1.51 13.77
C GLU A 202 -1.53 -1.00 12.33
N LEU A 203 -2.29 0.07 12.11
CA LEU A 203 -2.22 0.85 10.87
C LEU A 203 -1.03 1.80 10.94
N ILE A 204 0.03 1.50 10.19
CA ILE A 204 1.30 2.23 10.20
C ILE A 204 1.23 3.49 9.31
N TYR A 205 0.67 3.34 8.12
CA TYR A 205 0.55 4.41 7.12
C TYR A 205 -0.67 4.16 6.24
N TRP A 206 -1.27 5.23 5.71
CA TRP A 206 -2.29 5.10 4.68
C TRP A 206 -2.35 6.34 3.78
N ASP A 207 -2.88 6.14 2.58
CA ASP A 207 -3.24 7.16 1.60
C ASP A 207 -4.51 6.70 0.89
N TYR A 208 -5.07 7.54 0.02
CA TYR A 208 -6.24 7.19 -0.76
C TYR A 208 -6.22 7.80 -2.16
N LEU A 209 -6.95 7.15 -3.07
CA LEU A 209 -7.13 7.60 -4.45
C LEU A 209 -8.56 8.05 -4.67
N LEU A 210 -8.71 9.06 -5.53
CA LEU A 210 -9.99 9.40 -6.15
C LEU A 210 -9.80 9.34 -7.65
N TYR A 211 -10.71 8.66 -8.32
CA TYR A 211 -10.72 8.55 -9.77
C TYR A 211 -11.66 9.57 -10.37
N ASN A 212 -11.22 10.19 -11.46
CA ASN A 212 -11.99 11.17 -12.22
C ASN A 212 -12.35 10.68 -13.63
N ALA A 213 -11.90 9.48 -14.01
CA ALA A 213 -12.14 8.88 -15.31
C ALA A 213 -12.19 7.34 -15.21
N LEU A 214 -13.00 6.74 -16.07
CA LEU A 214 -13.12 5.30 -16.28
C LEU A 214 -12.12 4.81 -17.33
N GLU A 215 -11.83 3.51 -17.30
CA GLU A 215 -11.16 2.75 -18.38
C GLU A 215 -9.77 3.27 -18.79
N THR A 216 -9.12 4.07 -17.93
CA THR A 216 -7.76 4.57 -18.14
C THR A 216 -6.85 4.03 -17.05
N TRP A 217 -5.72 3.44 -17.44
CA TRP A 217 -4.66 3.08 -16.52
C TRP A 217 -3.94 4.34 -16.07
N LEU A 218 -3.88 4.54 -14.75
CA LEU A 218 -3.24 5.67 -14.11
C LEU A 218 -2.04 5.18 -13.30
N PHE A 219 -0.92 5.90 -13.41
CA PHE A 219 0.29 5.61 -12.67
C PHE A 219 0.31 6.39 -11.35
N PHE A 220 0.58 5.69 -10.26
CA PHE A 220 0.67 6.26 -8.92
C PHE A 220 2.04 6.01 -8.30
N GLY A 221 2.48 6.94 -7.45
CA GLY A 221 3.71 6.81 -6.68
C GLY A 221 3.56 7.44 -5.31
N ILE A 222 3.51 6.63 -4.26
CA ILE A 222 3.23 6.98 -2.87
C ILE A 222 4.50 6.85 -2.03
N GLU A 223 4.99 7.99 -1.53
CA GLU A 223 6.08 8.02 -0.56
C GLU A 223 5.57 7.57 0.81
N ILE A 224 6.20 6.53 1.36
CA ILE A 224 5.94 5.99 2.69
C ILE A 224 7.08 6.47 3.59
N PRO A 225 6.81 7.13 4.73
CA PRO A 225 7.87 7.60 5.61
C PRO A 225 8.71 6.42 6.13
N ALA A 226 9.98 6.34 5.71
CA ALA A 226 10.85 5.20 5.97
C ALA A 226 10.99 4.87 7.46
N GLN A 227 11.02 5.88 8.33
CA GLN A 227 11.08 5.72 9.78
C GLN A 227 9.88 4.95 10.38
N LEU A 228 8.77 4.86 9.66
CA LEU A 228 7.59 4.11 10.11
C LEU A 228 7.69 2.62 9.76
N VAL A 229 8.46 2.25 8.74
CA VAL A 229 8.49 0.88 8.20
C VAL A 229 9.84 0.18 8.33
N ALA A 230 10.94 0.92 8.48
CA ALA A 230 12.29 0.35 8.57
C ALA A 230 12.41 -0.75 9.65
N GLY A 231 12.89 -1.93 9.25
CA GLY A 231 13.11 -3.07 10.13
C GLY A 231 11.85 -3.84 10.54
N ARG A 232 10.70 -3.53 9.94
CA ARG A 232 9.41 -4.16 10.26
C ARG A 232 9.01 -5.21 9.23
N ASP A 233 8.19 -6.15 9.68
CA ASP A 233 7.31 -6.92 8.81
C ASP A 233 6.03 -6.13 8.61
N ILE A 234 5.68 -5.84 7.36
CA ILE A 234 4.49 -5.05 7.02
C ILE A 234 3.57 -5.83 6.09
N GLN A 235 2.32 -5.37 5.99
CA GLN A 235 1.36 -5.76 4.96
C GLN A 235 1.10 -4.54 4.09
N VAL A 236 1.41 -4.61 2.79
CA VAL A 236 0.98 -3.61 1.81
C VAL A 236 -0.40 -4.00 1.33
N VAL A 237 -1.39 -3.12 1.51
CA VAL A 237 -2.80 -3.43 1.28
C VAL A 237 -3.45 -2.42 0.36
N PHE A 238 -4.17 -2.91 -0.65
CA PHE A 238 -5.12 -2.14 -1.43
C PHE A 238 -6.51 -2.56 -1.00
N GLN A 239 -7.35 -1.59 -0.62
CA GLN A 239 -8.70 -1.85 -0.13
C GLN A 239 -9.69 -0.95 -0.85
N LEU A 240 -10.82 -1.55 -1.23
CA LEU A 240 -11.99 -0.85 -1.68
C LEU A 240 -13.02 -0.89 -0.55
N ALA A 241 -13.39 0.28 -0.06
CA ALA A 241 -14.36 0.42 1.00
C ALA A 241 -15.71 0.82 0.42
N GLN A 242 -16.75 0.07 0.75
CA GLN A 242 -18.11 0.50 0.43
C GLN A 242 -18.48 1.79 1.18
N ASP A 243 -19.28 2.62 0.54
CA ASP A 243 -19.93 3.80 1.13
C ASP A 243 -21.40 3.54 1.49
N TYR A 244 -21.83 2.27 1.46
CA TYR A 244 -23.17 1.76 1.75
C TYR A 244 -24.24 2.09 0.72
N ASP A 245 -23.86 2.39 -0.52
CA ASP A 245 -24.81 2.40 -1.62
C ASP A 245 -24.90 1.05 -2.34
N ALA A 246 -25.74 0.99 -3.38
CA ALA A 246 -25.98 -0.23 -4.16
C ALA A 246 -25.18 -0.24 -5.46
N PHE A 247 -24.24 0.68 -5.62
CA PHE A 247 -23.40 0.74 -6.79
C PHE A 247 -22.25 -0.26 -6.67
N TYR A 248 -21.57 -0.45 -7.80
CA TYR A 248 -20.54 -1.45 -7.98
C TYR A 248 -19.32 -0.74 -8.53
N THR A 249 -18.21 -0.86 -7.81
CA THR A 249 -16.92 -0.41 -8.29
C THR A 249 -16.00 -1.61 -8.43
N GLU A 250 -15.27 -1.64 -9.53
CA GLU A 250 -14.22 -2.62 -9.78
C GLU A 250 -12.94 -1.91 -10.16
N VAL A 251 -11.91 -2.22 -9.39
CA VAL A 251 -10.59 -1.63 -9.54
C VAL A 251 -9.65 -2.70 -10.05
N LEU A 252 -8.86 -2.31 -11.03
CA LEU A 252 -7.78 -3.10 -11.58
C LEU A 252 -6.46 -2.57 -11.04
N LEU A 253 -5.53 -3.46 -10.73
CA LEU A 253 -4.19 -3.12 -10.26
C LEU A 253 -3.17 -3.94 -11.04
N ASP A 254 -2.07 -3.31 -11.40
CA ASP A 254 -0.99 -3.92 -12.17
C ASP A 254 0.36 -3.25 -11.88
N ASP A 255 1.45 -3.94 -12.22
CA ASP A 255 2.83 -3.46 -12.13
C ASP A 255 3.18 -2.78 -10.78
N VAL A 256 2.87 -3.45 -9.67
CA VAL A 256 3.10 -2.93 -8.32
C VAL A 256 4.56 -3.06 -7.92
N SER A 257 5.18 -2.00 -7.43
CA SER A 257 6.58 -1.97 -7.00
C SER A 257 6.71 -1.26 -5.66
N LEU A 258 7.43 -1.85 -4.71
CA LEU A 258 7.79 -1.20 -3.45
C LEU A 258 9.30 -1.02 -3.44
N MET A 259 9.72 0.16 -3.89
CA MET A 259 11.12 0.51 -3.97
C MET A 259 11.60 0.97 -2.60
N LEU A 260 12.52 0.22 -2.01
CA LEU A 260 13.18 0.53 -0.76
C LEU A 260 14.64 0.88 -1.04
N CYS A 261 15.02 2.10 -0.71
CA CYS A 261 16.40 2.55 -0.81
C CYS A 261 17.02 2.59 0.57
N SER A 262 18.17 1.93 0.69
CA SER A 262 18.99 1.95 1.88
C SER A 262 20.19 2.85 1.67
N THR A 263 20.76 3.40 2.75
CA THR A 263 22.17 3.73 2.68
C THR A 263 22.97 2.46 2.87
N THR A 264 23.95 2.22 2.01
CA THR A 264 25.07 1.39 2.42
C THR A 264 25.75 2.16 3.53
N GLU A 265 25.39 1.87 4.78
CA GLU A 265 26.25 2.26 5.88
C GLU A 265 27.59 1.59 5.58
N LEU A 266 28.58 2.39 5.17
CA LEU A 266 29.96 1.95 5.03
C LEU A 266 30.30 1.33 6.38
N GLN A 267 30.24 0.00 6.46
CA GLN A 267 30.44 -0.73 7.69
C GLN A 267 31.70 -0.14 8.33
N PRO A 268 31.61 0.51 9.50
CA PRO A 268 32.77 1.16 10.09
C PRO A 268 33.85 0.09 10.13
N PRO A 269 35.06 0.37 9.59
CA PRO A 269 36.05 -0.66 9.31
C PRO A 269 36.17 -1.50 10.56
N THR A 270 35.80 -2.79 10.45
CA THR A 270 35.82 -3.70 11.61
C THR A 270 37.15 -3.47 12.27
N PRO A 271 37.19 -3.00 13.54
CA PRO A 271 38.44 -2.62 14.16
C PRO A 271 39.36 -3.83 14.01
N VAL A 272 40.40 -3.68 13.19
CA VAL A 272 41.35 -4.76 12.97
C VAL A 272 41.92 -5.02 14.34
N VAL A 273 41.51 -6.13 14.95
CA VAL A 273 42.02 -6.55 16.24
C VAL A 273 43.51 -6.67 16.01
N ALA A 274 44.27 -5.70 16.53
CA ALA A 274 45.72 -5.75 16.48
C ALA A 274 46.10 -7.12 17.06
N PRO A 275 46.95 -7.90 16.36
CA PRO A 275 47.28 -9.25 16.78
C PRO A 275 47.70 -9.18 18.24
N THR A 276 46.85 -9.70 19.12
CA THR A 276 47.19 -9.80 20.54
C THR A 276 48.35 -10.79 20.56
N SER A 277 49.50 -10.34 21.07
CA SER A 277 50.67 -11.20 21.25
C SER A 277 50.25 -12.39 22.09
N THR A 278 49.96 -13.50 21.40
CA THR A 278 49.57 -14.73 22.05
C THR A 278 50.82 -15.24 22.73
N ALA A 279 50.88 -15.12 24.05
CA ALA A 279 51.90 -15.80 24.83
C ALA A 279 51.75 -17.30 24.57
N THR A 280 52.69 -17.86 23.81
CA THR A 280 52.78 -19.29 23.53
C THR A 280 52.91 -20.03 24.86
N ARG A 281 51.78 -20.52 25.39
CA ARG A 281 51.78 -21.40 26.56
C ARG A 281 52.16 -22.79 26.06
N SER A 282 53.24 -23.32 26.63
CA SER A 282 53.76 -24.67 26.36
C SER A 282 52.63 -25.71 26.45
N PRO A 283 52.57 -26.69 25.53
CA PRO A 283 51.45 -27.64 25.46
C PRO A 283 51.42 -28.52 26.71
N ALA A 284 50.36 -28.38 27.51
CA ALA A 284 49.99 -29.39 28.49
C ALA A 284 49.32 -30.56 27.75
N THR A 285 49.97 -31.72 27.82
CA THR A 285 49.49 -32.98 27.26
C THR A 285 48.21 -33.40 27.97
N SER A 286 47.04 -33.12 27.40
CA SER A 286 45.78 -33.67 27.88
C SER A 286 45.57 -35.07 27.31
N THR A 287 45.49 -36.04 28.20
CA THR A 287 45.11 -37.43 27.93
C THR A 287 43.69 -37.46 27.34
N PRO A 288 43.44 -38.21 26.24
CA PRO A 288 42.12 -38.30 25.66
C PRO A 288 41.16 -39.03 26.61
N THR A 289 40.09 -38.33 27.00
CA THR A 289 38.96 -38.96 27.70
C THR A 289 38.05 -39.60 26.64
N PRO A 290 37.66 -40.89 26.80
CA PRO A 290 36.90 -41.62 25.80
C PRO A 290 35.53 -40.99 25.51
N ALA A 291 35.21 -40.88 24.23
CA ALA A 291 33.95 -40.36 23.73
C ALA A 291 32.79 -41.32 24.06
N ALA A 292 31.77 -40.80 24.77
CA ALA A 292 30.53 -41.52 24.97
C ALA A 292 29.73 -41.54 23.66
N THR A 293 29.52 -42.74 23.13
CA THR A 293 28.67 -43.01 21.97
C THR A 293 27.21 -42.70 22.31
N ALA A 294 26.64 -41.67 21.67
CA ALA A 294 25.22 -41.39 21.77
C ALA A 294 24.42 -42.50 21.05
N THR A 295 23.55 -43.17 21.81
CA THR A 295 22.62 -44.19 21.31
C THR A 295 21.46 -43.49 20.60
N LEU A 296 21.23 -43.83 19.33
CA LEU A 296 20.09 -43.33 18.56
C LEU A 296 18.78 -43.87 19.16
N LEU A 297 17.87 -42.95 19.51
CA LEU A 297 16.53 -43.28 20.00
C LEU A 297 15.63 -43.67 18.80
N PRO A 298 14.89 -44.78 18.85
CA PRO A 298 14.02 -45.20 17.74
C PRO A 298 12.85 -44.24 17.57
N THR A 299 12.65 -43.78 16.32
CA THR A 299 11.48 -43.01 15.89
C THR A 299 10.25 -43.92 15.84
N ASN A 300 9.26 -43.66 16.69
CA ASN A 300 7.97 -44.34 16.63
C ASN A 300 7.19 -43.82 15.41
N THR A 301 7.00 -44.69 14.41
CA THR A 301 6.09 -44.48 13.29
C THR A 301 4.64 -44.69 13.75
N PRO A 302 3.76 -43.67 13.74
CA PRO A 302 2.35 -43.88 14.02
C PRO A 302 1.69 -44.69 12.89
N THR A 303 1.07 -45.80 13.27
CA THR A 303 0.32 -46.70 12.39
C THR A 303 -1.03 -46.06 12.05
N GLY A 304 -1.38 -46.05 10.77
CA GLY A 304 -2.58 -45.42 10.24
C GLY A 304 -3.88 -46.00 10.80
N VAL A 305 -4.85 -45.12 11.03
CA VAL A 305 -6.23 -45.46 11.37
C VAL A 305 -6.97 -45.84 10.07
N PRO A 306 -7.65 -47.00 10.01
CA PRO A 306 -8.42 -47.41 8.85
C PRO A 306 -9.70 -46.55 8.67
N PRO A 307 -10.17 -46.35 7.43
CA PRO A 307 -11.39 -45.60 7.17
C PRO A 307 -12.63 -46.31 7.75
N THR A 308 -13.43 -45.56 8.49
CA THR A 308 -14.76 -46.00 8.95
C THR A 308 -15.71 -46.00 7.76
N SER A 309 -16.34 -47.15 7.50
CA SER A 309 -17.38 -47.27 6.48
C SER A 309 -18.72 -46.81 7.05
N THR A 310 -19.38 -45.90 6.33
CA THR A 310 -20.75 -45.44 6.64
C THR A 310 -21.75 -46.37 5.94
N PRO A 311 -22.76 -46.91 6.65
CA PRO A 311 -23.82 -47.71 6.02
C PRO A 311 -24.86 -46.81 5.34
N VAL A 312 -25.41 -47.35 4.24
CA VAL A 312 -26.48 -46.81 3.39
C VAL A 312 -27.83 -46.80 4.11
#